data_AF-A0A4R3KYZ6-F1
#
_entry.id   AF-A0A4R3KYZ6-F1
#
_cell.length_a   1.000
_cell.length_b   1.000
_cell.length_c   1.000
_cell.angle_alpha   90.00
_cell.angle_beta   90.00
_cell.angle_gamma   90.00
#
_symmetry.space_group_name_H-M   'P 1'
#
loop_
_entity.id
_entity.type
_entity.pdbx_description
1 polymer ?
#
loop_
_entity_poly.entity_id
_entity_poly.type
_entity_poly.pdbx_seq_one_letter_code
_entity_poly.pdbx_strand_id
1 'polypeptide(L)'
;MLKPHDYAFKIEVTVKAVFNCDKYGIGGIADANFIEKQPFIAMALVLGNFYNKVDISFKYKIDDFFGKYYLEMGKSISEIGEEKIKEIINDFNSIVSTI
;
A
#
# COMPACT_ATOMS: atom_id res chain seq x y z
N MET A 1 -14.89 -8.04 -13.91
CA MET A 1 -15.02 -6.57 -13.95
C MET A 1 -14.25 -6.03 -12.76
N LEU A 2 -13.30 -5.13 -13.01
CA LEU A 2 -12.51 -4.50 -11.95
C LEU A 2 -13.45 -3.80 -10.97
N LYS A 3 -13.29 -4.08 -9.68
CA LYS A 3 -13.94 -3.38 -8.57
C LYS A 3 -12.87 -2.65 -7.76
N PRO A 4 -12.47 -1.43 -8.15
CA PRO A 4 -11.36 -0.71 -7.53
C PRO A 4 -11.49 -0.61 -6.00
N HIS A 5 -12.70 -0.35 -5.52
CA HIS A 5 -13.00 -0.23 -4.10
C HIS A 5 -12.68 -1.49 -3.29
N ASP A 6 -12.89 -2.68 -3.85
CA ASP A 6 -12.59 -3.94 -3.16
C ASP A 6 -11.07 -4.11 -2.93
N TYR A 7 -10.25 -3.62 -3.87
CA TYR A 7 -8.79 -3.61 -3.72
C TYR A 7 -8.33 -2.52 -2.76
N ALA A 8 -8.96 -1.35 -2.79
CA ALA A 8 -8.70 -0.27 -1.85
C ALA A 8 -8.98 -0.71 -0.40
N PHE A 9 -10.09 -1.43 -0.18
CA PHE A 9 -10.44 -1.97 1.14
C PHE A 9 -9.39 -2.95 1.67
N LYS A 10 -8.80 -3.79 0.82
CA LYS A 10 -7.71 -4.69 1.23
C LYS A 10 -6.49 -3.93 1.74
N ILE A 11 -6.12 -2.83 1.08
CA ILE A 11 -5.02 -1.97 1.51
C ILE A 11 -5.40 -1.23 2.81
N GLU A 12 -6.65 -0.73 2.92
CA GLU A 12 -7.17 -0.06 4.11
C GLU A 12 -7.04 -0.93 5.37
N VAL A 13 -7.39 -2.22 5.27
CA VAL A 13 -7.26 -3.18 6.38
C VAL A 13 -5.81 -3.24 6.88
N THR A 14 -4.83 -3.33 5.98
CA THR A 14 -3.41 -3.36 6.34
C THR A 14 -2.95 -2.03 6.96
N VAL A 15 -3.35 -0.89 6.40
CA VAL A 15 -3.02 0.44 6.95
C VAL A 15 -3.54 0.58 8.37
N LYS A 16 -4.81 0.24 8.61
CA LYS A 16 -5.44 0.32 9.93
C LYS A 16 -4.75 -0.59 10.95
N ALA A 17 -4.39 -1.80 10.53
CA ALA A 17 -3.70 -2.75 11.39
C ALA A 17 -2.31 -2.24 11.81
N VAL A 18 -1.51 -1.73 10.86
CA VAL A 18 -0.15 -1.23 11.14
C VAL A 18 -0.15 0.00 12.03
N PHE A 19 -1.08 0.93 11.80
CA PHE A 19 -1.14 2.19 12.55
C PHE A 19 -2.07 2.13 13.78
N ASN A 20 -2.72 0.99 14.03
CA ASN A 20 -3.73 0.82 15.08
C ASN A 20 -4.75 1.97 15.10
N CYS A 21 -5.38 2.21 13.95
CA CYS A 21 -6.30 3.34 13.75
C CYS A 21 -7.62 2.92 13.08
N ASP A 22 -8.64 3.76 13.26
CA ASP A 22 -9.96 3.57 12.67
C ASP A 22 -10.09 4.24 11.28
N LYS A 23 -11.30 4.16 10.71
CA LYS A 23 -11.63 4.85 9.45
C LYS A 23 -11.32 6.35 9.57
N TYR A 24 -10.75 6.91 8.51
CA TYR A 24 -10.25 8.30 8.45
C TYR A 24 -9.03 8.59 9.32
N GLY A 25 -8.43 7.56 9.94
CA GLY A 25 -7.15 7.67 10.62
C GLY A 25 -6.03 8.19 9.70
N ILE A 26 -4.96 8.68 10.31
CA ILE A 26 -3.79 9.23 9.61
C ILE A 26 -4.17 10.33 8.62
N GLY A 27 -4.96 11.30 9.09
CA GLY A 27 -5.36 12.46 8.27
C GLY A 27 -6.25 12.09 7.08
N GLY A 28 -7.00 10.99 7.15
CA GLY A 28 -7.86 10.50 6.07
C GLY A 28 -7.23 9.48 5.13
N ILE A 29 -5.96 9.09 5.33
CA ILE A 29 -5.30 8.09 4.48
C ILE A 29 -5.84 6.67 4.74
N ALA A 30 -6.25 6.37 5.97
CA ALA A 30 -6.91 5.10 6.32
C ALA A 30 -8.42 5.11 5.94
N ASP A 31 -8.70 5.35 4.65
CA ASP A 31 -10.04 5.34 4.05
C ASP A 31 -9.95 4.75 2.63
N ALA A 32 -10.74 3.71 2.34
CA ALA A 32 -10.79 3.10 1.02
C ALA A 32 -11.09 4.10 -0.10
N ASN A 33 -11.86 5.16 0.14
CA ASN A 33 -12.15 6.17 -0.91
C ASN A 33 -10.90 6.98 -1.30
N PHE A 34 -10.04 7.26 -0.32
CA PHE A 34 -8.74 7.90 -0.59
C PHE A 34 -7.81 6.91 -1.29
N ILE A 35 -7.69 5.70 -0.74
CA ILE A 35 -6.80 4.65 -1.23
C ILE A 35 -7.16 4.23 -2.65
N GLU A 36 -8.43 4.20 -3.02
CA GLU A 36 -8.85 3.88 -4.39
C GLU A 36 -8.25 4.86 -5.41
N LYS A 37 -8.13 6.13 -5.04
CA LYS A 37 -7.56 7.20 -5.87
C LYS A 37 -6.04 7.30 -5.74
N GLN A 38 -5.49 6.93 -4.59
CA GLN A 38 -4.07 7.09 -4.25
C GLN A 38 -3.53 5.87 -3.49
N PRO A 39 -3.55 4.66 -4.07
CA PRO A 39 -3.20 3.42 -3.38
C PRO A 39 -1.74 3.41 -2.97
N PHE A 40 -0.85 3.91 -3.84
CA PHE A 40 0.57 3.90 -3.59
C PHE A 40 0.98 4.79 -2.41
N ILE A 41 0.31 5.94 -2.21
CA ILE A 41 0.59 6.82 -1.06
C ILE A 41 0.34 6.07 0.26
N ALA A 42 -0.77 5.34 0.35
CA ALA A 42 -1.09 4.57 1.55
C ALA A 42 -0.10 3.43 1.80
N MET A 43 0.32 2.72 0.75
CA MET A 43 1.33 1.64 0.87
C MET A 43 2.71 2.20 1.23
N ALA A 44 3.13 3.31 0.62
CA ALA A 44 4.40 3.96 0.93
C ALA A 44 4.45 4.51 2.36
N LEU A 45 3.33 5.03 2.86
CA LEU A 45 3.21 5.43 4.27
C LEU A 45 3.45 4.24 5.21
N VAL A 46 2.84 3.08 4.93
CA VAL A 46 3.02 1.86 5.73
C VAL A 46 4.47 1.39 5.69
N LEU A 47 5.05 1.22 4.49
CA LEU A 47 6.42 0.72 4.35
C LEU A 47 7.45 1.71 4.92
N GLY A 48 7.24 3.02 4.70
CA GLY A 48 8.08 4.08 5.24
C GLY A 48 8.11 4.12 6.77
N ASN A 49 7.00 3.77 7.44
CA ASN A 49 6.94 3.66 8.90
C ASN A 49 7.88 2.57 9.47
N PHE A 50 8.25 1.58 8.66
CA PHE A 50 9.19 0.52 9.04
C PHE A 50 10.63 0.81 8.62
N TYR A 51 10.86 1.66 7.62
CA TYR A 51 12.16 1.81 6.95
C TYR A 51 13.34 2.02 7.92
N ASN A 52 13.19 2.87 8.93
CA ASN A 52 14.26 3.15 9.90
C ASN A 52 14.33 2.15 11.06
N LYS A 53 13.38 1.21 11.16
CA LYS A 53 13.24 0.25 12.27
C LYS A 53 13.69 -1.17 11.90
N VAL A 54 13.81 -1.47 10.61
CA VAL A 54 14.17 -2.79 10.09
C VAL A 54 15.64 -2.89 9.71
N ASP A 55 16.15 -4.13 9.64
CA ASP A 55 17.52 -4.38 9.19
C ASP A 55 17.71 -4.09 7.68
N ILE A 56 18.96 -4.19 7.23
CA ILE A 56 19.34 -3.86 5.86
C ILE A 56 18.68 -4.77 4.81
N SER A 57 18.40 -6.04 5.13
CA SER A 57 17.76 -6.98 4.22
C SER A 57 16.31 -6.57 3.92
N PHE A 58 15.59 -6.09 4.93
CA PHE A 58 14.24 -5.57 4.76
C PHE A 58 14.20 -4.19 4.12
N LYS A 59 15.18 -3.33 4.39
CA LYS A 59 15.33 -2.06 3.65
C LYS A 59 15.41 -2.31 2.14
N TYR A 60 16.21 -3.27 1.70
CA TYR A 60 16.29 -3.64 0.29
C TYR A 60 14.96 -4.11 -0.29
N LYS A 61 14.14 -4.87 0.47
CA LYS A 61 12.80 -5.27 0.00
C LYS A 61 11.87 -4.07 -0.17
N ILE A 62 11.93 -3.10 0.75
CA ILE A 62 11.14 -1.87 0.66
C ILE A 62 11.61 -1.03 -0.55
N ASP A 63 12.92 -0.88 -0.73
CA ASP A 63 13.50 -0.14 -1.87
C ASP A 63 13.15 -0.81 -3.21
N ASP A 64 13.21 -2.15 -3.28
CA ASP A 64 12.83 -2.92 -4.46
C ASP A 64 11.34 -2.72 -4.80
N PHE A 65 10.45 -2.77 -3.80
CA PHE A 65 9.03 -2.48 -4.00
C PHE A 65 8.82 -1.06 -4.58
N PHE A 66 9.49 -0.05 -4.04
CA PHE A 66 9.38 1.32 -4.53
C PHE A 66 9.96 1.49 -5.94
N GLY A 67 11.09 0.85 -6.25
CA GLY A 67 11.68 0.86 -7.57
C GLY A 67 10.80 0.16 -8.61
N LYS A 68 10.29 -1.03 -8.28
CA LYS A 68 9.45 -1.86 -9.15
C LYS A 68 8.15 -1.18 -9.57
N TYR A 69 7.55 -0.41 -8.66
CA TYR A 69 6.24 0.21 -8.88
C TYR A 69 6.29 1.74 -8.98
N TYR A 70 7.47 2.31 -9.19
CA TYR A 70 7.68 3.76 -9.31
C TYR A 70 6.75 4.43 -10.34
N LEU A 71 6.53 3.78 -11.49
CA LEU A 71 5.68 4.32 -12.57
C LEU A 71 4.18 4.30 -12.27
N GLU A 72 3.76 3.61 -11.21
CA GLU A 72 2.36 3.56 -10.76
C GLU A 72 2.06 4.62 -9.69
N MET A 73 3.07 5.35 -9.22
CA MET A 73 2.90 6.44 -8.28
C MET A 73 1.96 7.51 -8.84
N GLY A 74 0.99 7.95 -8.03
CA GLY A 74 0.01 8.97 -8.38
C GLY A 74 -1.19 8.48 -9.20
N LYS A 75 -1.20 7.23 -9.65
CA LYS A 75 -2.33 6.63 -10.37
C LYS A 75 -3.35 6.02 -9.39
N SER A 76 -4.62 6.12 -9.73
CA SER A 76 -5.72 5.39 -9.08
C SER A 76 -5.69 3.89 -9.42
N ILE A 77 -6.41 3.09 -8.64
CA ILE A 77 -6.52 1.64 -8.89
C ILE A 77 -7.08 1.34 -10.30
N SER A 78 -8.00 2.16 -10.78
CA SER A 78 -8.57 2.03 -12.13
C SER A 78 -7.53 2.28 -13.22
N GLU A 79 -6.63 3.26 -13.03
CA GLU A 79 -5.56 3.58 -13.97
C GLU A 79 -4.42 2.55 -13.95
N ILE A 80 -4.14 1.95 -12.79
CA ILE A 80 -3.16 0.86 -12.63
C ILE A 80 -3.63 -0.41 -13.33
N GLY A 81 -4.94 -0.70 -13.26
CA GLY A 81 -5.54 -1.90 -13.83
C GLY A 81 -5.48 -3.13 -12.91
N GLU A 82 -6.40 -4.07 -13.16
CA GLU A 82 -6.73 -5.16 -12.24
C GLU A 82 -5.55 -6.13 -11.97
N GLU A 83 -4.84 -6.53 -13.01
CA GLU A 83 -3.73 -7.47 -12.87
C GLU A 83 -2.58 -6.86 -12.06
N LYS A 84 -2.26 -5.60 -12.37
CA LYS A 84 -1.14 -4.89 -11.75
C LYS A 84 -1.41 -4.54 -10.30
N ILE A 85 -2.63 -4.09 -9.94
CA ILE A 85 -2.96 -3.80 -8.54
C ILE A 85 -2.96 -5.07 -7.68
N LYS A 86 -3.36 -6.23 -8.23
CA LYS A 86 -3.23 -7.52 -7.52
C LYS A 86 -1.78 -7.85 -7.21
N GLU A 87 -0.90 -7.69 -8.19
CA GLU A 87 0.54 -7.89 -8.04
C GLU A 87 1.10 -7.00 -6.93
N ILE A 88 0.80 -5.69 -7.00
CA ILE A 88 1.25 -4.70 -6.01
C ILE A 88 0.77 -5.06 -4.60
N ILE A 89 -0.51 -5.40 -4.43
CA ILE A 89 -1.08 -5.75 -3.12
C ILE A 89 -0.44 -7.03 -2.55
N ASN A 90 -0.15 -8.01 -3.39
CA ASN A 90 0.50 -9.25 -2.96
C ASN A 90 1.92 -8.99 -2.48
N ASP A 91 2.72 -8.24 -3.24
CA ASP A 91 4.09 -7.88 -2.84
C ASP A 91 4.09 -7.03 -1.57
N PHE A 92 3.18 -6.05 -1.48
CA PHE A 92 2.99 -5.20 -0.30
C PHE A 92 2.68 -6.04 0.96
N ASN A 93 1.69 -6.93 0.90
CA ASN A 93 1.31 -7.77 2.04
C ASN A 93 2.40 -8.78 2.39
N SER A 94 3.14 -9.31 1.41
CA SER A 94 4.29 -10.18 1.64
C SER A 94 5.38 -9.48 2.46
N ILE A 95 5.71 -8.23 2.12
CA ILE A 95 6.67 -7.43 2.90
C ILE A 95 6.13 -7.18 4.32
N VAL A 96 4.89 -6.69 4.45
CA VAL A 96 4.32 -6.35 5.77
C VAL A 96 4.20 -7.56 6.69
N SER A 97 3.84 -8.74 6.17
CA SER A 97 3.70 -9.97 6.97
C SER A 97 5.03 -10.58 7.42
N THR A 98 6.14 -10.17 6.81
CA THR A 98 7.48 -10.67 7.13
C THR A 98 8.23 -9.74 8.11
N ILE A 99 7.74 -8.51 8.31
CA ILE A 99 8.27 -7.54 9.29
C ILE A 99 7.71 -7.85 10.67
#